data_AF-A0A673TKZ9-F1
#
_entry.id   AF-A0A673TKZ9-F1
#
_cell.length_a   1.000
_cell.length_b   1.000
_cell.length_c   1.000
_cell.angle_alpha   90.00
_cell.angle_beta   90.00
_cell.angle_gamma   90.00
#
_symmetry.space_group_name_H-M   'P 1'
#
loop_
_entity.id
_entity.type
_entity.pdbx_description
1 polymer ?
#
loop_
_entity_poly.entity_id
_entity_poly.type
_entity_poly.pdbx_seq_one_letter_code
_entity_poly.pdbx_strand_id
1 'polypeptide(L)'
;MPLQVSDYTWQQTKTAVVISVPLRGVSIRDADVFCTENYLKVNFPPFLFEVFLYAPIDDENSKAKIGNDTIIFTLYKKEVAMWETLSVADVDKKMMQSIREKSILQAQERAKEAAEAKAATRREDQKYALNVMMQIEEEERKKIEDMKENERMKATKELEAWRECQRRAEEQKRIQREKKSCEQEKQIEGERRKLNHKSHTRISASRNLATKGRLSENIFSEKLKENSIPAPRSVGNIKINFTPRVFPTALRESQVADEEEWLHKQAEARRALNTDIPEFSDLKEEEKNPEWLKDKGNKLFATENYLAAINAYNLAIRLNNKIPLLYLNRAACHLKLKNLHKAIEDSSKALELFTPPVADNANGRMKAHLRRGTAFCQLELYVEGLQDYEAALKIDPSNEVVQNDAEKIRNIIQGTDLKS
;
A
#
# COMPACT_ATOMS: atom_id res chain seq x y z
N MET A 1 -30.71 35.71 -12.53
CA MET A 1 -31.76 35.02 -11.75
C MET A 1 -32.44 34.03 -12.68
N PRO A 2 -32.69 32.78 -12.24
CA PRO A 2 -33.38 31.82 -13.09
C PRO A 2 -34.82 32.26 -13.38
N LEU A 3 -35.31 31.96 -14.58
CA LEU A 3 -36.66 32.31 -15.01
C LEU A 3 -37.65 31.25 -14.53
N GLN A 4 -38.63 31.65 -13.71
CA GLN A 4 -39.61 30.71 -13.16
C GLN A 4 -40.60 30.26 -14.24
N VAL A 5 -40.78 28.95 -14.35
CA VAL A 5 -41.68 28.32 -15.32
C VAL A 5 -43.08 28.24 -14.72
N SER A 6 -44.07 28.87 -15.38
CA SER A 6 -45.46 28.93 -14.92
C SER A 6 -46.44 28.19 -15.83
N ASP A 7 -46.02 27.80 -17.02
CA ASP A 7 -46.78 27.12 -18.07
C ASP A 7 -46.83 25.60 -17.91
N TYR A 8 -46.86 25.11 -16.68
CA TYR A 8 -47.00 23.68 -16.39
C TYR A 8 -48.47 23.26 -16.37
N THR A 9 -48.71 22.00 -16.72
CA THR A 9 -50.04 21.38 -16.59
C THR A 9 -49.96 20.22 -15.64
N TRP A 10 -51.02 20.00 -14.86
CA TRP A 10 -51.07 18.85 -13.96
C TRP A 10 -52.44 18.20 -14.01
N GLN A 11 -52.45 16.90 -13.82
CA GLN A 11 -53.63 16.06 -13.72
C GLN A 11 -53.48 15.16 -12.50
N GLN A 12 -54.58 14.69 -11.94
CA GLN A 12 -54.53 13.80 -10.80
C GLN A 12 -55.58 12.71 -10.87
N THR A 13 -55.23 11.61 -10.23
CA THR A 13 -56.14 10.56 -9.83
C THR A 13 -56.16 10.50 -8.30
N LYS A 14 -56.98 9.62 -7.73
CA LYS A 14 -57.00 9.40 -6.28
C LYS A 14 -55.66 8.91 -5.73
N THR A 15 -54.83 8.27 -6.56
CA THR A 15 -53.59 7.60 -6.17
C THR A 15 -52.32 8.24 -6.73
N ALA A 16 -52.41 9.03 -7.79
CA ALA A 16 -51.25 9.62 -8.45
C ALA A 16 -51.51 11.05 -8.92
N VAL A 17 -50.44 11.81 -9.10
CA VAL A 17 -50.42 13.13 -9.71
C VAL A 17 -49.46 13.10 -10.89
N VAL A 18 -49.92 13.57 -12.03
CA VAL A 18 -49.13 13.70 -13.25
C VAL A 18 -48.84 15.18 -13.47
N ILE A 19 -47.57 15.58 -13.52
CA ILE A 19 -47.14 16.96 -13.76
C ILE A 19 -46.35 16.98 -15.07
N SER A 20 -46.72 17.89 -15.97
CA SER A 20 -46.09 18.08 -17.27
C SER A 20 -45.44 19.46 -17.33
N VAL A 21 -44.12 19.48 -17.50
CA VAL A 21 -43.28 20.69 -17.52
C VAL A 21 -42.58 20.83 -18.89
N PRO A 22 -42.83 21.89 -19.65
CA PRO A 22 -42.18 22.09 -20.96
C PRO A 22 -40.72 22.56 -20.82
N LEU A 23 -39.81 21.97 -21.61
CA LEU A 23 -38.36 22.24 -21.59
C LEU A 23 -37.91 23.39 -22.51
N ARG A 24 -38.81 23.96 -23.32
CA ARG A 24 -38.56 25.14 -24.17
C ARG A 24 -37.29 25.05 -25.03
N GLY A 25 -36.99 23.86 -25.56
CA GLY A 25 -35.84 23.60 -26.44
C GLY A 25 -34.50 23.39 -25.72
N VAL A 26 -34.48 23.32 -24.39
CA VAL A 26 -33.27 22.94 -23.61
C VAL A 26 -33.02 21.43 -23.74
N SER A 27 -31.75 21.05 -23.89
CA SER A 27 -31.37 19.65 -24.04
C SER A 27 -31.65 18.85 -22.76
N ILE A 28 -32.01 17.58 -22.92
CA ILE A 28 -32.29 16.66 -21.80
C ILE A 28 -31.11 16.52 -20.84
N ARG A 29 -29.88 16.67 -21.35
CA ARG A 29 -28.65 16.52 -20.55
C ARG A 29 -28.42 17.68 -19.59
N ASP A 30 -29.01 18.83 -19.88
CA ASP A 30 -28.84 20.06 -19.10
C ASP A 30 -29.98 20.25 -18.08
N ALA A 31 -30.91 19.30 -18.00
CA ALA A 31 -32.05 19.32 -17.09
C ALA A 31 -31.76 18.49 -15.83
N ASP A 32 -31.60 19.16 -14.70
CA ASP A 32 -31.45 18.55 -13.39
C ASP A 32 -32.81 18.42 -12.70
N VAL A 33 -33.18 17.20 -12.32
CA VAL A 33 -34.41 16.90 -11.60
C VAL A 33 -34.09 16.52 -10.15
N PHE A 34 -34.74 17.19 -9.21
CA PHE A 34 -34.67 16.88 -7.79
C PHE A 34 -36.08 16.70 -7.24
N CYS A 35 -36.36 15.51 -6.72
CA CYS A 35 -37.67 15.12 -6.20
C CYS A 35 -37.48 14.58 -4.78
N THR A 36 -38.37 14.99 -3.88
CA THR A 36 -38.52 14.44 -2.53
C THR A 36 -40.00 14.35 -2.18
N GLU A 37 -40.33 13.86 -0.99
CA GLU A 37 -41.72 13.65 -0.55
C GLU A 37 -42.59 14.91 -0.64
N ASN A 38 -42.06 16.10 -0.34
CA ASN A 38 -42.85 17.34 -0.28
C ASN A 38 -42.36 18.42 -1.26
N TYR A 39 -41.32 18.14 -2.05
CA TYR A 39 -40.64 19.16 -2.83
C TYR A 39 -40.16 18.63 -4.17
N LEU A 40 -40.52 19.33 -5.24
CA LEU A 40 -40.10 19.03 -6.60
C LEU A 40 -39.41 20.26 -7.19
N LYS A 41 -38.21 20.06 -7.71
CA LYS A 41 -37.41 21.08 -8.37
C LYS A 41 -36.86 20.54 -9.68
N VAL A 42 -36.99 21.32 -10.74
CA VAL A 42 -36.37 21.04 -12.03
C VAL A 42 -35.62 22.28 -12.48
N ASN A 43 -34.32 22.12 -12.69
CA ASN A 43 -33.43 23.19 -13.13
C ASN A 43 -32.97 22.88 -14.55
N PHE A 44 -33.30 23.74 -15.50
CA PHE A 44 -32.88 23.62 -16.90
C PHE A 44 -32.54 25.01 -17.43
N PRO A 45 -31.26 25.42 -17.34
CA PRO A 45 -30.85 26.81 -17.54
C PRO A 45 -31.34 27.42 -18.86
N PRO A 46 -31.89 28.65 -18.88
CA PRO A 46 -31.98 29.61 -17.75
C PRO A 46 -33.23 29.43 -16.86
N PHE A 47 -34.02 28.38 -17.03
CA PHE A 47 -35.31 28.19 -16.38
C PHE A 47 -35.24 27.36 -15.09
N LEU A 48 -36.16 27.63 -14.17
CA LEU A 48 -36.34 26.90 -12.93
C LEU A 48 -37.83 26.64 -12.71
N PHE A 49 -38.17 25.38 -12.47
CA PHE A 49 -39.48 24.97 -12.00
C PHE A 49 -39.35 24.48 -10.56
N GLU A 50 -40.19 25.02 -9.67
CA GLU A 50 -40.18 24.70 -8.25
C GLU A 50 -41.62 24.58 -7.75
N VAL A 51 -41.94 23.46 -7.11
CA VAL A 51 -43.25 23.18 -6.54
C VAL A 51 -43.09 22.53 -5.16
N PHE A 52 -43.78 23.11 -4.18
CA PHE A 52 -43.95 22.52 -2.85
C PHE A 52 -45.25 21.74 -2.87
N LEU A 53 -45.20 20.41 -2.80
CA LEU A 53 -46.35 19.54 -2.99
C LEU A 53 -47.35 19.70 -1.82
N TYR A 54 -48.64 19.60 -2.12
CA TYR A 54 -49.70 19.71 -1.12
C TYR A 54 -49.59 18.64 -0.01
N ALA A 55 -49.25 17.41 -0.38
CA ALA A 55 -49.14 16.27 0.52
C ALA A 55 -47.96 15.38 0.13
N PRO A 56 -47.43 14.55 1.05
CA PRO A 56 -46.28 13.71 0.80
C PRO A 56 -46.53 12.68 -0.30
N ILE A 57 -45.57 12.56 -1.20
CA ILE A 57 -45.51 11.53 -2.24
C ILE A 57 -44.56 10.40 -1.87
N ASP A 58 -44.77 9.25 -2.50
CA ASP A 58 -43.87 8.12 -2.43
C ASP A 58 -42.75 8.28 -3.46
N ASP A 59 -41.58 8.73 -3.01
CA ASP A 59 -40.42 9.03 -3.84
C ASP A 59 -39.85 7.77 -4.55
N GLU A 60 -39.95 6.59 -3.92
CA GLU A 60 -39.35 5.36 -4.47
C GLU A 60 -40.11 4.81 -5.68
N ASN A 61 -41.44 4.92 -5.65
CA ASN A 61 -42.31 4.42 -6.72
C ASN A 61 -42.61 5.47 -7.80
N SER A 62 -42.36 6.75 -7.50
CA SER A 62 -42.57 7.86 -8.42
C SER A 62 -41.58 7.83 -9.58
N LYS A 63 -42.03 8.24 -10.77
CA LYS A 63 -41.24 8.17 -12.01
C LYS A 63 -41.25 9.49 -12.74
N ALA A 64 -40.10 9.90 -13.26
CA ALA A 64 -39.97 11.01 -14.19
C ALA A 64 -39.60 10.48 -15.59
N LYS A 65 -40.39 10.86 -16.60
CA LYS A 65 -40.11 10.58 -18.01
C LYS A 65 -39.77 11.89 -18.71
N ILE A 66 -38.60 11.95 -19.33
CA ILE A 66 -38.14 13.11 -20.08
C ILE A 66 -38.16 12.76 -21.57
N GLY A 67 -38.93 13.51 -22.38
CA GLY A 67 -39.01 13.27 -23.82
C GLY A 67 -39.91 14.28 -24.54
N ASN A 68 -39.67 14.48 -25.84
CA ASN A 68 -40.45 15.39 -26.70
C ASN A 68 -40.59 16.81 -26.11
N ASP A 69 -39.45 17.42 -25.75
CA ASP A 69 -39.37 18.75 -25.13
C ASP A 69 -40.23 18.95 -23.87
N THR A 70 -40.59 17.86 -23.18
CA THR A 70 -41.44 17.90 -22.00
C THR A 70 -40.94 16.90 -20.94
N ILE A 71 -41.00 17.29 -19.67
CA ILE A 71 -40.79 16.38 -18.54
C ILE A 71 -42.15 16.03 -17.95
N ILE A 72 -42.46 14.74 -17.92
CA ILE A 72 -43.68 14.19 -17.34
C ILE A 72 -43.32 13.45 -16.05
N PHE A 73 -43.74 14.00 -14.93
CA PHE A 73 -43.67 13.36 -13.62
C PHE A 73 -44.94 12.55 -13.38
N THR A 74 -44.79 11.30 -12.97
CA THR A 74 -45.87 10.46 -12.43
C THR A 74 -45.54 10.19 -10.97
N LEU A 75 -46.14 10.99 -10.08
CA LEU A 75 -45.89 10.97 -8.65
C LEU A 75 -47.00 10.19 -7.94
N TYR A 76 -46.65 9.21 -7.12
CA TYR A 76 -47.65 8.44 -6.37
C TYR A 76 -47.89 9.08 -5.00
N LYS A 77 -49.16 9.25 -4.64
CA LYS A 77 -49.55 9.84 -3.35
C LYS A 77 -49.36 8.81 -2.25
N LYS A 78 -48.76 9.21 -1.13
CA LYS A 78 -48.67 8.36 0.07
C LYS A 78 -50.04 8.13 0.71
N GLU A 79 -50.90 9.14 0.62
CA GLU A 79 -52.28 9.09 1.08
C GLU A 79 -53.25 9.21 -0.10
N VAL A 80 -54.26 8.33 -0.14
CA VAL A 80 -55.25 8.29 -1.22
C VAL A 80 -56.26 9.41 -1.03
N ALA A 81 -55.94 10.61 -1.52
CA ALA A 81 -56.78 11.81 -1.42
C ALA A 81 -56.76 12.63 -2.73
N MET A 82 -57.85 13.34 -3.03
CA MET A 82 -57.87 14.33 -4.10
C MET A 82 -57.28 15.64 -3.59
N TRP A 83 -56.38 16.26 -4.36
CA TRP A 83 -55.74 17.51 -4.00
C TRP A 83 -56.54 18.68 -4.58
N GLU A 84 -56.89 19.67 -3.76
CA GLU A 84 -57.58 20.87 -4.26
C GLU A 84 -56.63 21.78 -5.04
N THR A 85 -55.36 21.80 -4.63
CA THR A 85 -54.27 22.55 -5.25
C THR A 85 -53.03 21.66 -5.37
N LEU A 86 -52.18 21.89 -6.37
CA LEU A 86 -50.92 21.15 -6.52
C LEU A 86 -49.91 21.50 -5.42
N SER A 87 -49.92 22.77 -5.02
CA SER A 87 -49.05 23.32 -3.99
C SER A 87 -49.83 23.80 -2.78
N VAL A 88 -49.21 23.73 -1.61
CA VAL A 88 -49.76 24.32 -0.37
C VAL A 88 -50.10 25.80 -0.63
N ALA A 89 -51.32 26.22 -0.32
CA ALA A 89 -51.77 27.61 -0.46
C ALA A 89 -51.23 28.48 0.69
N ASP A 90 -51.00 29.78 0.45
CA ASP A 90 -50.55 30.79 1.43
C ASP A 90 -49.26 30.46 2.20
N VAL A 91 -48.23 29.97 1.50
CA VAL A 91 -46.94 29.67 2.14
C VAL A 91 -46.08 30.93 2.26
N ASP A 92 -45.74 31.30 3.49
CA ASP A 92 -44.75 32.35 3.75
C ASP A 92 -43.38 31.99 3.17
N LYS A 93 -42.62 33.00 2.73
CA LYS A 93 -41.25 32.81 2.19
C LYS A 93 -40.33 32.04 3.14
N LYS A 94 -40.50 32.22 4.46
CA LYS A 94 -39.74 31.49 5.50
C LYS A 94 -40.11 30.00 5.55
N MET A 95 -41.38 29.67 5.35
CA MET A 95 -41.87 28.30 5.35
C MET A 95 -41.42 27.56 4.09
N MET A 96 -41.40 28.23 2.93
CA MET A 96 -40.80 27.66 1.71
C MET A 96 -39.31 27.32 1.90
N GLN A 97 -38.57 28.21 2.58
CA GLN A 97 -37.15 27.98 2.89
C GLN A 97 -36.96 26.78 3.82
N SER A 98 -37.76 26.67 4.90
CA SER A 98 -37.65 25.55 5.83
C SER A 98 -38.01 24.20 5.18
N ILE A 99 -39.02 24.17 4.30
CA ILE A 99 -39.37 22.95 3.54
C ILE A 99 -38.23 22.58 2.59
N ARG A 100 -37.61 23.56 1.91
CA ARG A 100 -36.48 23.32 1.02
C ARG A 100 -35.27 22.77 1.78
N GLU A 101 -34.88 23.41 2.87
CA GLU A 101 -33.75 22.97 3.70
C GLU A 101 -33.98 21.57 4.27
N LYS A 102 -35.16 21.32 4.84
CA LYS A 102 -35.52 20.00 5.36
C LYS A 102 -35.47 18.91 4.29
N SER A 103 -35.98 19.20 3.09
CA SER A 103 -35.99 18.25 1.97
C SER A 103 -34.57 17.93 1.49
N ILE A 104 -33.69 18.94 1.42
CA ILE A 104 -32.28 18.75 1.04
C ILE A 104 -31.56 17.92 2.10
N LEU A 105 -31.74 18.22 3.38
CA LEU A 105 -31.11 17.48 4.47
C LEU A 105 -31.55 16.02 4.48
N GLN A 106 -32.84 15.74 4.35
CA GLN A 106 -33.35 14.36 4.27
C GLN A 106 -32.77 13.60 3.07
N ALA A 107 -32.65 14.24 1.90
CA ALA A 107 -32.05 13.62 0.73
C ALA A 107 -30.55 13.33 0.95
N GLN A 108 -29.83 14.22 1.61
CA GLN A 108 -28.42 14.03 1.96
C GLN A 108 -28.22 12.89 2.96
N GLU A 109 -29.05 12.81 4.00
CA GLU A 109 -29.02 11.73 4.99
C GLU A 109 -29.28 10.37 4.34
N ARG A 110 -30.35 10.24 3.52
CA ARG A 110 -30.62 9.00 2.78
C ARG A 110 -29.49 8.62 1.83
N ALA A 111 -28.91 9.59 1.12
CA ALA A 111 -27.80 9.32 0.21
C ALA A 111 -26.55 8.84 0.98
N LYS A 112 -26.29 9.39 2.17
CA LYS A 112 -25.22 8.95 3.05
C LYS A 112 -25.47 7.54 3.57
N GLU A 113 -26.66 7.25 4.09
CA GLU A 113 -27.04 5.91 4.56
C GLU A 113 -26.94 4.86 3.44
N ALA A 114 -27.41 5.17 2.23
CA ALA A 114 -27.28 4.29 1.08
C ALA A 114 -25.81 4.06 0.67
N ALA A 115 -24.96 5.08 0.77
CA ALA A 115 -23.52 4.95 0.53
C ALA A 115 -22.84 4.09 1.59
N GLU A 116 -23.19 4.27 2.87
CA GLU A 116 -22.69 3.48 3.99
C GLU A 116 -23.13 2.02 3.88
N ALA A 117 -24.39 1.75 3.52
CA ALA A 117 -24.90 0.40 3.28
C ALA A 117 -24.15 -0.28 2.12
N LYS A 118 -23.94 0.42 0.99
CA LYS A 118 -23.13 -0.10 -0.14
C LYS A 118 -21.68 -0.34 0.26
N ALA A 119 -21.12 0.48 1.14
CA ALA A 119 -19.77 0.27 1.65
C ALA A 119 -19.73 -0.94 2.59
N ALA A 120 -20.75 -1.16 3.41
CA ALA A 120 -20.86 -2.32 4.29
C ALA A 120 -20.95 -3.62 3.48
N THR A 121 -21.82 -3.70 2.47
CA THR A 121 -21.93 -4.89 1.61
C THR A 121 -20.61 -5.19 0.90
N ARG A 122 -19.92 -4.17 0.34
CA ARG A 122 -18.59 -4.35 -0.26
C ARG A 122 -17.56 -4.88 0.74
N ARG A 123 -17.59 -4.43 1.99
CA ARG A 123 -16.67 -4.94 3.04
C ARG A 123 -16.98 -6.39 3.38
N GLU A 124 -18.25 -6.76 3.44
CA GLU A 124 -18.68 -8.15 3.66
C GLU A 124 -18.24 -9.06 2.51
N ASP A 125 -18.45 -8.65 1.26
CA ASP A 125 -18.00 -9.38 0.07
C ASP A 125 -16.48 -9.55 0.06
N GLN A 126 -15.72 -8.49 0.39
CA GLN A 126 -14.26 -8.55 0.51
C GLN A 126 -13.81 -9.53 1.60
N LYS A 127 -14.46 -9.50 2.77
CA LYS A 127 -14.15 -10.42 3.87
C LYS A 127 -14.46 -11.86 3.50
N TYR A 128 -15.58 -12.09 2.82
CA TYR A 128 -15.95 -13.40 2.31
C TYR A 128 -14.90 -13.92 1.32
N ALA A 129 -14.53 -13.12 0.32
CA ALA A 129 -13.52 -13.48 -0.66
C ALA A 129 -12.15 -13.80 -0.02
N LEU A 130 -11.72 -12.99 0.95
CA LEU A 130 -10.49 -13.23 1.71
C LEU A 130 -10.53 -14.56 2.47
N ASN A 131 -11.65 -14.86 3.13
CA ASN A 131 -11.81 -16.10 3.89
C ASN A 131 -11.76 -17.33 2.97
N VAL A 132 -12.41 -17.26 1.80
CA VAL A 132 -12.33 -18.31 0.78
C VAL A 132 -10.88 -18.50 0.30
N MET A 133 -10.17 -17.40 0.01
CA MET A 133 -8.76 -17.48 -0.40
C MET A 133 -7.87 -18.13 0.66
N MET A 134 -8.08 -17.78 1.93
CA MET A 134 -7.33 -18.34 3.06
C MET A 134 -7.58 -19.85 3.21
N GLN A 135 -8.82 -20.30 3.01
CA GLN A 135 -9.15 -21.73 3.02
C GLN A 135 -8.42 -22.50 1.93
N ILE A 136 -8.39 -21.95 0.70
CA ILE A 136 -7.66 -22.57 -0.42
C ILE A 136 -6.16 -22.65 -0.09
N GLU A 137 -5.57 -21.56 0.40
CA GLU A 137 -4.14 -21.54 0.75
C GLU A 137 -3.81 -22.51 1.90
N GLU A 138 -4.71 -22.66 2.88
CA GLU A 138 -4.53 -23.61 3.98
C GLU A 138 -4.58 -25.07 3.49
N GLU A 139 -5.49 -25.39 2.56
CA GLU A 139 -5.55 -26.70 1.92
C GLU A 139 -4.29 -27.00 1.10
N GLU A 140 -3.76 -26.02 0.37
CA GLU A 140 -2.51 -26.15 -0.38
C GLU A 140 -1.31 -26.36 0.55
N ARG A 141 -1.23 -25.59 1.65
CA ARG A 141 -0.18 -25.76 2.66
C ARG A 141 -0.20 -27.16 3.28
N LYS A 142 -1.39 -27.66 3.65
CA LYS A 142 -1.55 -29.03 4.16
C LYS A 142 -1.09 -30.07 3.16
N LYS A 143 -1.46 -29.94 1.88
CA LYS A 143 -0.97 -30.85 0.81
C LYS A 143 0.56 -30.84 0.70
N ILE A 144 1.19 -29.67 0.79
CA ILE A 144 2.66 -29.55 0.74
C ILE A 144 3.30 -30.20 1.97
N GLU A 145 2.76 -29.99 3.16
CA GLU A 145 3.24 -30.63 4.39
C GLU A 145 3.11 -32.15 4.34
N ASP A 146 1.99 -32.67 3.86
CA ASP A 146 1.78 -34.11 3.67
C ASP A 146 2.77 -34.69 2.65
N MET A 147 3.05 -33.98 1.55
CA MET A 147 4.09 -34.40 0.59
C MET A 147 5.48 -34.44 1.24
N LYS A 148 5.85 -33.40 1.99
CA LYS A 148 7.14 -33.33 2.69
C LYS A 148 7.31 -34.45 3.71
N GLU A 149 6.27 -34.73 4.51
CA GLU A 149 6.34 -35.81 5.49
C GLU A 149 6.40 -37.18 4.80
N ASN A 150 5.68 -37.38 3.70
CA ASN A 150 5.78 -38.60 2.91
C ASN A 150 7.19 -38.81 2.32
N GLU A 151 7.81 -37.78 1.77
CA GLU A 151 9.20 -37.84 1.29
C GLU A 151 10.17 -38.11 2.44
N ARG A 152 9.99 -37.44 3.59
CA ARG A 152 10.80 -37.67 4.79
C ARG A 152 10.68 -39.12 5.26
N MET A 153 9.47 -39.67 5.30
CA MET A 153 9.21 -41.05 5.70
C MET A 153 9.76 -42.07 4.70
N LYS A 154 9.81 -41.75 3.40
CA LYS A 154 10.49 -42.60 2.41
C LYS A 154 12.01 -42.56 2.62
N ALA A 155 12.59 -41.39 2.79
CA ALA A 155 14.03 -41.22 3.00
C ALA A 155 14.50 -41.91 4.29
N THR A 156 13.72 -41.84 5.38
CA THR A 156 14.04 -42.56 6.63
C THR A 156 13.99 -44.07 6.45
N LYS A 157 12.97 -44.60 5.76
CA LYS A 157 12.87 -46.04 5.43
C LYS A 157 14.03 -46.51 4.54
N GLU A 158 14.40 -45.72 3.54
CA GLU A 158 15.54 -46.02 2.67
C GLU A 158 16.86 -46.05 3.45
N LEU A 159 17.05 -45.08 4.36
CA LEU A 159 18.22 -45.04 5.24
C LEU A 159 18.28 -46.26 6.17
N GLU A 160 17.14 -46.65 6.76
CA GLU A 160 17.03 -47.84 7.62
C GLU A 160 17.32 -49.12 6.84
N ALA A 161 16.75 -49.27 5.63
CA ALA A 161 17.00 -50.41 4.75
C ALA A 161 18.48 -50.48 4.35
N TRP A 162 19.11 -49.35 4.02
CA TRP A 162 20.54 -49.28 3.72
C TRP A 162 21.39 -49.70 4.94
N ARG A 163 21.07 -49.22 6.14
CA ARG A 163 21.75 -49.64 7.39
C ARG A 163 21.59 -51.13 7.65
N GLU A 164 20.43 -51.70 7.37
CA GLU A 164 20.21 -53.14 7.52
C GLU A 164 20.97 -53.97 6.49
N CYS A 165 20.99 -53.55 5.22
CA CYS A 165 21.82 -54.15 4.18
C CYS A 165 23.31 -54.11 4.55
N GLN A 166 23.80 -52.99 5.10
CA GLN A 166 25.18 -52.91 5.60
C GLN A 166 25.45 -53.94 6.70
N ARG A 167 24.59 -54.01 7.74
CA ARG A 167 24.73 -55.01 8.81
C ARG A 167 24.73 -56.43 8.26
N ARG A 168 23.80 -56.78 7.37
CA ARG A 168 23.74 -58.10 6.74
C ARG A 168 24.99 -58.42 5.92
N ALA A 169 25.54 -57.43 5.19
CA ALA A 169 26.77 -57.60 4.42
C ALA A 169 28.00 -57.78 5.33
N GLU A 170 28.07 -57.07 6.45
CA GLU A 170 29.12 -57.26 7.47
C GLU A 170 29.03 -58.64 8.13
N GLU A 171 27.82 -59.07 8.50
CA GLU A 171 27.55 -60.40 9.05
C GLU A 171 27.97 -61.51 8.08
N GLN A 172 27.61 -61.38 6.79
CA GLN A 172 28.02 -62.33 5.75
C GLN A 172 29.54 -62.35 5.56
N LYS A 173 30.21 -61.19 5.55
CA LYS A 173 31.67 -61.12 5.50
C LYS A 173 32.30 -61.77 6.72
N ARG A 174 31.71 -61.61 7.90
CA ARG A 174 32.17 -62.25 9.15
C ARG A 174 32.03 -63.76 9.08
N ILE A 175 30.86 -64.27 8.68
CA ILE A 175 30.62 -65.72 8.46
C ILE A 175 31.59 -66.28 7.41
N GLN A 176 31.86 -65.54 6.34
CA GLN A 176 32.80 -65.97 5.29
C GLN A 176 34.25 -65.99 5.78
N ARG A 177 34.64 -65.04 6.64
CA ARG A 177 35.95 -65.04 7.32
C ARG A 177 36.06 -66.21 8.30
N GLU A 178 35.03 -66.50 9.07
CA GLU A 178 34.98 -67.63 10.01
C GLU A 178 35.00 -68.99 9.29
N LYS A 179 34.34 -69.12 8.13
CA LYS A 179 34.45 -70.31 7.28
C LYS A 179 35.86 -70.48 6.72
N LYS A 180 36.46 -69.40 6.21
CA LYS A 180 37.85 -69.42 5.71
C LYS A 180 38.85 -69.72 6.83
N SER A 181 38.65 -69.19 8.04
CA SER A 181 39.49 -69.51 9.18
C SER A 181 39.30 -70.97 9.63
N CYS A 182 38.09 -71.52 9.58
CA CYS A 182 37.85 -72.93 9.89
C CYS A 182 38.43 -73.89 8.82
N GLU A 183 38.42 -73.51 7.55
CA GLU A 183 39.11 -74.24 6.46
C GLU A 183 40.63 -74.15 6.60
N GLN A 184 41.16 -72.96 6.92
CA GLN A 184 42.57 -72.77 7.23
C GLN A 184 42.97 -73.53 8.49
N GLU A 185 42.15 -73.57 9.54
CA GLU A 185 42.39 -74.37 10.74
C GLU A 185 42.39 -75.86 10.42
N LYS A 186 41.53 -76.36 9.54
CA LYS A 186 41.58 -77.75 9.06
C LYS A 186 42.84 -78.05 8.24
N GLN A 187 43.33 -77.10 7.44
CA GLN A 187 44.61 -77.20 6.74
C GLN A 187 45.80 -77.13 7.70
N ILE A 188 45.77 -76.21 8.66
CA ILE A 188 46.77 -76.04 9.72
C ILE A 188 46.74 -77.22 10.68
N GLU A 189 45.62 -77.89 10.94
CA GLU A 189 45.52 -79.14 11.71
C GLU A 189 46.14 -80.31 10.91
N GLY A 190 45.94 -80.33 9.59
CA GLY A 190 46.64 -81.22 8.65
C GLY A 190 48.16 -80.98 8.61
N GLU A 191 48.61 -79.74 8.76
CA GLU A 191 50.02 -79.34 8.79
C GLU A 191 50.64 -79.37 10.21
N ARG A 192 49.87 -79.18 11.28
CA ARG A 192 50.28 -79.28 12.70
C ARG A 192 50.47 -80.71 13.15
N ARG A 193 49.88 -81.69 12.47
CA ARG A 193 50.32 -83.10 12.58
C ARG A 193 51.75 -83.31 12.04
N LYS A 194 52.36 -82.32 11.37
CA LYS A 194 53.70 -82.43 10.78
C LYS A 194 54.79 -81.52 11.36
N LEU A 195 54.51 -80.56 12.25
CA LEU A 195 55.57 -79.82 12.93
C LEU A 195 55.19 -79.43 14.36
N ASN A 196 55.88 -80.06 15.31
CA ASN A 196 55.92 -79.72 16.72
C ASN A 196 57.21 -78.92 16.98
N HIS A 197 57.14 -77.70 17.56
CA HIS A 197 58.00 -77.20 18.65
C HIS A 197 58.08 -75.67 18.77
N LYS A 198 58.10 -75.26 20.06
CA LYS A 198 58.76 -74.10 20.69
C LYS A 198 58.02 -72.75 20.79
N SER A 199 58.00 -72.34 22.05
CA SER A 199 57.56 -71.12 22.72
C SER A 199 58.29 -69.85 22.30
N HIS A 200 57.65 -68.68 22.48
CA HIS A 200 58.21 -67.60 23.32
C HIS A 200 57.18 -66.52 23.66
N THR A 201 57.28 -66.09 24.91
CA THR A 201 56.58 -65.05 25.67
C THR A 201 56.90 -63.64 25.17
N ARG A 202 55.92 -62.72 25.14
CA ARG A 202 56.17 -61.27 25.20
C ARG A 202 55.11 -60.51 26.00
N ILE A 203 55.64 -59.51 26.69
CA ILE A 203 55.13 -58.62 27.73
C ILE A 203 54.07 -57.63 27.19
N SER A 204 53.06 -57.34 27.99
CA SER A 204 52.04 -56.30 27.77
C SER A 204 52.19 -55.17 28.80
N ALA A 205 52.33 -53.92 28.33
CA ALA A 205 52.22 -52.72 29.15
C ALA A 205 51.50 -51.61 28.39
N SER A 206 50.41 -51.07 28.97
CA SER A 206 49.88 -49.71 28.80
C SER A 206 48.58 -49.60 29.62
N ARG A 207 48.65 -49.04 30.84
CA ARG A 207 48.20 -47.68 31.23
C ARG A 207 46.70 -47.42 31.01
N ASN A 208 45.98 -47.43 32.13
CA ASN A 208 44.61 -46.97 32.30
C ASN A 208 44.54 -45.74 33.22
N LEU A 209 43.39 -45.05 33.10
CA LEU A 209 42.69 -44.19 34.06
C LEU A 209 42.98 -42.68 34.11
N ALA A 210 42.14 -41.95 33.37
CA ALA A 210 40.99 -41.17 33.87
C ALA A 210 41.22 -40.13 34.99
N THR A 211 41.05 -38.87 34.60
CA THR A 211 40.94 -37.66 35.42
C THR A 211 39.48 -37.34 35.79
N LYS A 212 39.20 -37.10 37.08
CA LYS A 212 38.02 -36.38 37.58
C LYS A 212 38.33 -35.61 38.88
N GLY A 213 38.07 -34.30 38.85
CA GLY A 213 37.23 -33.58 39.82
C GLY A 213 37.86 -32.98 41.09
N ARG A 214 37.82 -31.64 41.22
CA ARG A 214 37.35 -30.80 42.37
C ARG A 214 37.59 -29.32 42.01
N LEU A 215 36.57 -28.42 42.05
CA LEU A 215 36.11 -27.57 43.19
C LEU A 215 37.27 -26.74 43.79
N SER A 216 37.22 -25.44 44.09
CA SER A 216 36.24 -24.35 44.19
C SER A 216 37.10 -23.08 44.46
N GLU A 217 36.77 -21.86 44.02
CA GLU A 217 36.12 -20.82 44.84
C GLU A 217 36.02 -19.52 44.03
N ASN A 218 34.87 -18.84 44.14
CA ASN A 218 34.61 -17.54 43.52
C ASN A 218 35.09 -16.42 44.45
N ILE A 219 36.03 -15.64 43.96
CA ILE A 219 36.50 -14.36 44.53
C ILE A 219 35.69 -13.28 43.83
N PHE A 220 34.61 -12.75 44.42
CA PHE A 220 34.05 -11.40 44.19
C PHE A 220 32.71 -11.26 44.95
N SER A 221 32.77 -10.68 46.15
CA SER A 221 31.60 -10.22 46.90
C SER A 221 31.84 -8.76 47.27
N GLU A 222 31.54 -7.86 46.33
CA GLU A 222 31.71 -6.43 46.50
C GLU A 222 30.43 -5.82 47.11
N LYS A 223 30.57 -5.26 48.32
CA LYS A 223 29.50 -4.60 49.07
C LYS A 223 29.16 -3.26 48.41
N LEU A 224 27.94 -3.13 47.88
CA LEU A 224 27.36 -1.85 47.49
C LEU A 224 27.02 -1.03 48.75
N LYS A 225 27.62 0.15 48.88
CA LYS A 225 27.20 1.21 49.82
C LYS A 225 26.07 2.00 49.17
N GLU A 226 24.92 1.99 49.82
CA GLU A 226 23.73 2.76 49.47
C GLU A 226 23.96 4.24 49.87
N ASN A 227 24.08 5.13 48.89
CA ASN A 227 24.20 6.57 49.12
C ASN A 227 22.79 7.15 49.33
N SER A 228 22.53 7.71 50.50
CA SER A 228 21.27 8.36 50.86
C SER A 228 21.08 9.69 50.10
N ILE A 229 19.94 9.83 49.42
CA ILE A 229 19.55 11.05 48.70
C ILE A 229 19.06 12.10 49.71
N PRO A 230 19.52 13.37 49.65
CA PRO A 230 19.02 14.41 50.55
C PRO A 230 17.60 14.88 50.17
N ALA A 231 16.82 15.25 51.19
CA ALA A 231 15.40 15.61 51.04
C ALA A 231 15.17 16.90 50.22
N PRO A 232 14.05 17.00 49.46
CA PRO A 232 13.74 18.16 48.63
C PRO A 232 13.36 19.40 49.45
N ARG A 233 13.71 20.58 48.93
CA ARG A 233 13.45 21.89 49.56
C ARG A 233 11.97 22.28 49.49
N SER A 234 11.49 23.05 50.47
CA SER A 234 10.09 23.49 50.54
C SER A 234 9.74 24.57 49.49
N VAL A 235 8.48 24.58 49.05
CA VAL A 235 7.95 25.51 48.04
C VAL A 235 7.58 26.87 48.66
N GLY A 236 7.98 27.95 47.98
CA GLY A 236 7.60 29.33 48.32
C GLY A 236 6.75 29.95 47.22
N ASN A 237 5.72 30.72 47.61
CA ASN A 237 4.81 31.39 46.67
C ASN A 237 5.30 32.82 46.41
N ILE A 238 5.75 33.11 45.18
CA ILE A 238 6.21 34.43 44.77
C ILE A 238 5.02 35.20 44.19
N LYS A 239 4.63 36.30 44.83
CA LYS A 239 3.64 37.23 44.26
C LYS A 239 4.32 38.10 43.21
N ILE A 240 3.96 37.86 41.95
CA ILE A 240 4.39 38.67 40.81
C ILE A 240 3.30 39.72 40.56
N ASN A 241 3.64 41.00 40.73
CA ASN A 241 2.76 42.10 40.33
C ASN A 241 3.23 42.63 38.97
N PHE A 242 2.38 42.47 37.95
CA PHE A 242 2.66 42.99 36.61
C PHE A 242 2.36 44.49 36.53
N THR A 243 3.35 45.26 36.08
CA THR A 243 3.17 46.68 35.77
C THR A 243 2.28 46.82 34.53
N PRO A 244 1.21 47.63 34.54
CA PRO A 244 0.36 47.81 33.36
C PRO A 244 1.16 48.48 32.25
N ARG A 245 1.11 47.90 31.04
CA ARG A 245 1.82 48.42 29.85
C ARG A 245 1.24 49.77 29.43
N VAL A 246 2.08 50.81 29.43
CA VAL A 246 1.71 52.20 29.04
C VAL A 246 2.12 52.53 27.60
N PHE A 247 2.21 51.53 26.72
CA PHE A 247 2.47 51.78 25.29
C PHE A 247 1.41 51.07 24.45
N PRO A 248 0.65 51.78 23.61
CA PRO A 248 -0.22 51.14 22.64
C PRO A 248 0.70 50.45 21.62
N THR A 249 0.89 49.14 21.78
CA THR A 249 1.45 48.33 20.70
C THR A 249 0.44 48.44 19.56
N ALA A 250 0.89 48.82 18.36
CA ALA A 250 0.04 48.76 17.17
C ALA A 250 -0.68 47.41 17.18
N LEU A 251 -2.01 47.42 17.04
CA LEU A 251 -2.84 46.20 17.02
C LEU A 251 -2.10 45.17 16.18
N ARG A 252 -1.65 44.09 16.82
CA ARG A 252 -1.13 42.91 16.15
C ARG A 252 -2.22 42.54 15.17
N GLU A 253 -2.05 42.88 13.89
CA GLU A 253 -2.83 42.26 12.83
C GLU A 253 -2.73 40.77 13.12
N SER A 254 -3.87 40.18 13.45
CA SER A 254 -3.92 38.91 14.14
C SER A 254 -3.36 37.85 13.20
N GLN A 255 -2.06 37.56 13.31
CA GLN A 255 -1.42 36.42 12.65
C GLN A 255 -1.95 35.08 13.16
N VAL A 256 -2.99 35.08 14.00
CA VAL A 256 -3.70 33.88 14.44
C VAL A 256 -4.21 33.09 13.24
N ALA A 257 -4.72 33.75 12.19
CA ALA A 257 -5.16 33.03 10.99
C ALA A 257 -3.98 32.34 10.29
N ASP A 258 -2.85 33.03 10.13
CA ASP A 258 -1.63 32.47 9.52
C ASP A 258 -1.00 31.37 10.40
N GLU A 259 -1.00 31.54 11.72
CA GLU A 259 -0.53 30.58 12.72
C GLU A 259 -1.45 29.33 12.75
N GLU A 260 -2.78 29.51 12.69
CA GLU A 260 -3.79 28.43 12.59
C GLU A 260 -3.66 27.68 11.27
N GLU A 261 -3.49 28.38 10.15
CA GLU A 261 -3.23 27.76 8.85
C GLU A 261 -1.91 26.97 8.86
N TRP A 262 -0.86 27.52 9.48
CA TRP A 262 0.42 26.83 9.62
C TRP A 262 0.29 25.57 10.48
N LEU A 263 -0.43 25.66 11.60
CA LEU A 263 -0.74 24.52 12.47
C LEU A 263 -1.63 23.49 11.77
N HIS A 264 -2.62 23.91 11.00
CA HIS A 264 -3.48 23.03 10.20
C HIS A 264 -2.69 22.30 9.12
N LYS A 265 -1.85 23.01 8.35
CA LYS A 265 -0.95 22.41 7.35
C LYS A 265 0.01 21.41 7.99
N GLN A 266 0.51 21.71 9.19
CA GLN A 266 1.38 20.80 9.94
C GLN A 266 0.62 19.58 10.49
N ALA A 267 -0.60 19.76 10.99
CA ALA A 267 -1.45 18.68 11.47
C ALA A 267 -1.93 17.77 10.33
N GLU A 268 -2.27 18.35 9.17
CA GLU A 268 -2.63 17.63 7.96
C GLU A 268 -1.43 16.84 7.43
N ALA A 269 -0.24 17.44 7.37
CA ALA A 269 0.99 16.72 7.03
C ALA A 269 1.25 15.56 8.00
N ARG A 270 1.06 15.76 9.32
CA ARG A 270 1.16 14.71 10.33
C ARG A 270 0.09 13.63 10.15
N ARG A 271 -1.16 13.98 9.81
CA ARG A 271 -2.23 13.00 9.53
C ARG A 271 -1.98 12.23 8.23
N ALA A 272 -1.45 12.86 7.20
CA ALA A 272 -1.05 12.19 5.96
C ALA A 272 0.13 11.23 6.19
N LEU A 273 1.03 11.55 7.12
CA LEU A 273 2.08 10.65 7.59
C LEU A 273 1.55 9.53 8.52
N ASN A 274 0.54 9.82 9.34
CA ASN A 274 -0.07 8.91 10.32
C ASN A 274 -1.33 8.19 9.82
N THR A 275 -1.69 8.24 8.53
CA THR A 275 -2.70 7.30 8.00
C THR A 275 -2.16 5.90 8.26
N ASP A 276 -2.82 5.19 9.17
CA ASP A 276 -2.43 3.90 9.73
C ASP A 276 -2.06 2.90 8.63
N ILE A 277 -0.77 2.80 8.32
CA ILE A 277 -0.21 1.73 7.51
C ILE A 277 0.54 0.83 8.49
N PRO A 278 0.07 -0.42 8.72
CA PRO A 278 0.67 -1.37 9.66
C PRO A 278 2.17 -1.65 9.46
N GLU A 279 2.75 -1.30 8.31
CA GLU A 279 4.19 -1.44 8.05
C GLU A 279 5.08 -0.42 8.80
N PHE A 280 4.52 0.68 9.33
CA PHE A 280 5.29 1.71 10.03
C PHE A 280 5.28 1.61 11.57
N SER A 281 4.47 0.71 12.15
CA SER A 281 4.46 0.48 13.61
C SER A 281 5.76 -0.11 14.13
N ASP A 282 6.47 -0.84 13.28
CA ASP A 282 7.65 -1.63 13.65
C ASP A 282 8.97 -0.87 13.42
N LEU A 283 8.91 0.31 12.81
CA LEU A 283 10.07 1.14 12.47
C LEU A 283 10.43 2.08 13.63
N LYS A 284 11.71 2.11 14.02
CA LYS A 284 12.23 3.01 15.07
C LYS A 284 12.08 4.47 14.65
N GLU A 285 12.07 5.41 15.62
CA GLU A 285 11.93 6.85 15.32
C GLU A 285 12.97 7.38 14.32
N GLU A 286 14.19 6.87 14.35
CA GLU A 286 15.25 7.20 13.39
C GLU A 286 14.92 6.71 11.95
N GLU A 287 14.19 5.60 11.83
CA GLU A 287 13.79 5.02 10.55
C GLU A 287 12.58 5.76 9.93
N LYS A 288 11.96 6.68 10.67
CA LYS A 288 10.92 7.61 10.18
C LYS A 288 11.51 8.86 9.51
N ASN A 289 12.83 8.97 9.37
CA ASN A 289 13.45 10.02 8.58
C ASN A 289 13.55 9.59 7.09
N PRO A 290 12.99 10.35 6.13
CA PRO A 290 13.07 10.01 4.71
C PRO A 290 14.50 9.92 4.18
N GLU A 291 15.43 10.70 4.75
CA GLU A 291 16.85 10.68 4.36
C GLU A 291 17.52 9.37 4.78
N TRP A 292 17.18 8.86 5.97
CA TRP A 292 17.70 7.58 6.45
C TRP A 292 17.22 6.41 5.58
N LEU A 293 15.93 6.41 5.19
CA LEU A 293 15.39 5.39 4.29
C LEU A 293 15.97 5.50 2.88
N LYS A 294 16.26 6.71 2.39
CA LYS A 294 16.99 6.91 1.14
C LYS A 294 18.36 6.24 1.20
N ASP A 295 19.11 6.46 2.26
CA ASP A 295 20.45 5.88 2.43
C ASP A 295 20.40 4.36 2.62
N LYS A 296 19.39 3.84 3.31
CA LYS A 296 19.12 2.40 3.38
C LYS A 296 18.84 1.83 2.00
N GLY A 297 17.99 2.48 1.20
CA GLY A 297 17.73 2.13 -0.19
C GLY A 297 18.98 2.14 -1.05
N ASN A 298 19.86 3.14 -0.87
CA ASN A 298 21.13 3.25 -1.59
C ASN A 298 22.07 2.09 -1.24
N LYS A 299 22.18 1.72 0.04
CA LYS A 299 22.96 0.56 0.48
C LYS A 299 22.42 -0.75 -0.11
N LEU A 300 21.09 -0.93 -0.10
CA LEU A 300 20.43 -2.10 -0.69
C LEU A 300 20.65 -2.18 -2.21
N PHE A 301 20.59 -1.04 -2.89
CA PHE A 301 20.90 -0.94 -4.32
C PHE A 301 22.35 -1.33 -4.61
N ALA A 302 23.31 -0.89 -3.78
CA ALA A 302 24.71 -1.28 -3.90
C ALA A 302 24.94 -2.79 -3.65
N THR A 303 24.11 -3.42 -2.82
CA THR A 303 24.10 -4.88 -2.63
C THR A 303 23.29 -5.64 -3.70
N GLU A 304 22.88 -4.96 -4.78
CA GLU A 304 22.07 -5.50 -5.88
C GLU A 304 20.69 -6.04 -5.48
N ASN A 305 20.24 -5.78 -4.25
CA ASN A 305 18.90 -6.15 -3.80
C ASN A 305 17.88 -5.07 -4.16
N TYR A 306 17.51 -5.05 -5.44
CA TYR A 306 16.65 -4.01 -6.01
C TYR A 306 15.22 -4.03 -5.45
N LEU A 307 14.66 -5.20 -5.11
CA LEU A 307 13.31 -5.32 -4.54
C LEU A 307 13.25 -4.71 -3.14
N ALA A 308 14.22 -5.04 -2.27
CA ALA A 308 14.28 -4.44 -0.95
C ALA A 308 14.55 -2.93 -1.02
N ALA A 309 15.39 -2.49 -1.97
CA ALA A 309 15.63 -1.06 -2.20
C ALA A 309 14.33 -0.32 -2.61
N ILE A 310 13.52 -0.90 -3.50
CA ILE A 310 12.22 -0.34 -3.88
C ILE A 310 11.30 -0.20 -2.65
N ASN A 311 11.25 -1.21 -1.79
CA ASN A 311 10.45 -1.13 -0.56
C ASN A 311 10.93 0.00 0.37
N ALA A 312 12.24 0.15 0.55
CA ALA A 312 12.81 1.26 1.33
C ALA A 312 12.46 2.62 0.73
N TYR A 313 12.55 2.79 -0.60
CA TYR A 313 12.16 4.02 -1.26
C TYR A 313 10.65 4.28 -1.21
N ASN A 314 9.82 3.23 -1.31
CA ASN A 314 8.37 3.34 -1.17
C ASN A 314 7.99 3.87 0.20
N LEU A 315 8.63 3.35 1.26
CA LEU A 315 8.44 3.84 2.61
C LEU A 315 8.90 5.32 2.72
N ALA A 316 10.05 5.66 2.15
CA ALA A 316 10.55 7.04 2.14
C ALA A 316 9.59 8.02 1.43
N ILE A 317 9.01 7.60 0.30
CA ILE A 317 8.06 8.40 -0.48
C ILE A 317 6.74 8.59 0.27
N ARG A 318 6.28 7.58 1.01
CA ARG A 318 5.09 7.69 1.87
C ARG A 318 5.30 8.71 2.99
N LEU A 319 6.51 8.80 3.55
CA LEU A 319 6.84 9.80 4.55
C LEU A 319 6.99 11.20 3.94
N ASN A 320 7.68 11.32 2.80
CA ASN A 320 7.82 12.58 2.09
C ASN A 320 7.83 12.39 0.57
N ASN A 321 6.73 12.75 -0.06
CA ASN A 321 6.52 12.65 -1.51
C ASN A 321 7.10 13.84 -2.30
N LYS A 322 7.73 14.82 -1.64
CA LYS A 322 8.29 16.01 -2.30
C LYS A 322 9.77 15.88 -2.65
N ILE A 323 10.41 14.77 -2.28
CA ILE A 323 11.85 14.56 -2.53
C ILE A 323 12.04 13.87 -3.90
N PRO A 324 12.51 14.57 -4.95
CA PRO A 324 12.64 14.00 -6.30
C PRO A 324 13.67 12.88 -6.39
N LEU A 325 14.72 12.92 -5.56
CA LEU A 325 15.78 11.91 -5.54
C LEU A 325 15.26 10.50 -5.19
N LEU A 326 14.18 10.39 -4.40
CA LEU A 326 13.58 9.11 -4.03
C LEU A 326 12.98 8.42 -5.26
N TYR A 327 12.16 9.15 -6.03
CA TYR A 327 11.57 8.67 -7.28
C TYR A 327 12.66 8.34 -8.29
N LEU A 328 13.67 9.20 -8.41
CA LEU A 328 14.79 8.98 -9.30
C LEU A 328 15.48 7.64 -8.98
N ASN A 329 15.87 7.41 -7.73
CA ASN A 329 16.54 6.17 -7.30
C ASN A 329 15.64 4.93 -7.41
N ARG A 330 14.34 5.06 -7.14
CA ARG A 330 13.36 3.99 -7.36
C ARG A 330 13.26 3.62 -8.85
N ALA A 331 13.26 4.60 -9.75
CA ALA A 331 13.27 4.36 -11.20
C ALA A 331 14.50 3.55 -11.65
N ALA A 332 15.69 3.80 -11.07
CA ALA A 332 16.88 3.00 -11.36
C ALA A 332 16.73 1.54 -10.93
N CYS A 333 16.09 1.28 -9.79
CA CYS A 333 15.77 -0.08 -9.35
C CYS A 333 14.80 -0.76 -10.33
N HIS A 334 13.76 -0.03 -10.77
CA HIS A 334 12.80 -0.53 -11.73
C HIS A 334 13.43 -0.86 -13.08
N LEU A 335 14.36 -0.04 -13.58
CA LEU A 335 15.14 -0.34 -14.78
C LEU A 335 15.94 -1.64 -14.63
N LYS A 336 16.62 -1.85 -13.50
CA LYS A 336 17.38 -3.09 -13.24
C LYS A 336 16.48 -4.33 -13.18
N LEU A 337 15.26 -4.18 -12.69
CA LEU A 337 14.26 -5.25 -12.66
C LEU A 337 13.41 -5.37 -13.94
N LYS A 338 13.70 -4.58 -15.00
CA LYS A 338 12.92 -4.51 -16.25
C LYS A 338 11.44 -4.14 -16.06
N ASN A 339 11.12 -3.40 -14.99
CA ASN A 339 9.80 -2.82 -14.75
C ASN A 339 9.67 -1.47 -15.46
N LEU A 340 9.66 -1.49 -16.80
CA LEU A 340 9.88 -0.31 -17.65
C LEU A 340 8.80 0.77 -17.48
N HIS A 341 7.51 0.39 -17.46
CA HIS A 341 6.41 1.34 -17.26
C HIS A 341 6.52 2.10 -15.93
N LYS A 342 6.83 1.40 -14.84
CA LYS A 342 7.02 2.03 -13.51
C LYS A 342 8.24 2.94 -13.49
N ALA A 343 9.32 2.58 -14.20
CA ALA A 343 10.49 3.43 -14.34
C ALA A 343 10.16 4.75 -15.07
N ILE A 344 9.29 4.71 -16.09
CA ILE A 344 8.83 5.90 -16.83
C ILE A 344 7.98 6.80 -15.94
N GLU A 345 7.04 6.22 -15.18
CA GLU A 345 6.19 6.94 -14.24
C GLU A 345 7.03 7.66 -13.17
N ASP A 346 7.95 6.94 -12.53
CA ASP A 346 8.83 7.50 -11.51
C ASP A 346 9.75 8.59 -12.05
N SER A 347 10.33 8.38 -13.22
CA SER A 347 11.21 9.37 -13.86
C SER A 347 10.43 10.63 -14.26
N SER A 348 9.18 10.48 -14.71
CA SER A 348 8.30 11.61 -15.03
C SER A 348 7.91 12.37 -13.77
N LYS A 349 7.57 11.67 -12.68
CA LYS A 349 7.29 12.30 -11.38
C LYS A 349 8.51 13.05 -10.83
N ALA A 350 9.70 12.49 -10.98
CA ALA A 350 10.94 13.17 -10.60
C ALA A 350 11.15 14.47 -11.39
N LEU A 351 10.88 14.46 -12.70
CA LEU A 351 10.97 15.67 -13.54
C LEU A 351 9.95 16.74 -13.16
N GLU A 352 8.71 16.37 -12.84
CA GLU A 352 7.70 17.30 -12.30
C GLU A 352 8.21 18.00 -11.04
N LEU A 353 8.77 17.22 -10.11
CA LEU A 353 9.30 17.73 -8.84
C LEU A 353 10.59 18.54 -8.98
N PHE A 354 11.33 18.38 -10.08
CA PHE A 354 12.50 19.21 -10.40
C PHE A 354 12.13 20.56 -11.05
N THR A 355 10.84 20.92 -11.10
CA THR A 355 10.38 22.24 -11.54
C THR A 355 10.33 23.19 -10.35
N PRO A 356 10.96 24.38 -10.39
CA PRO A 356 11.60 25.02 -11.53
C PRO A 356 13.02 24.50 -11.85
N PRO A 357 13.47 24.62 -13.12
CA PRO A 357 14.82 24.22 -13.52
C PRO A 357 15.88 25.16 -12.91
N VAL A 358 16.70 24.63 -12.00
CA VAL A 358 17.79 25.35 -11.32
C VAL A 358 19.13 24.65 -11.64
N ALA A 359 20.25 25.34 -11.47
CA ALA A 359 21.58 24.75 -11.66
C ALA A 359 21.83 23.55 -10.73
N ASP A 360 21.44 23.66 -9.45
CA ASP A 360 21.65 22.61 -8.44
C ASP A 360 20.92 21.30 -8.77
N ASN A 361 19.76 21.40 -9.41
CA ASN A 361 18.97 20.23 -9.80
C ASN A 361 19.24 19.74 -11.24
N ALA A 362 20.16 20.38 -11.97
CA ALA A 362 20.48 20.04 -13.36
C ALA A 362 20.90 18.57 -13.51
N ASN A 363 21.80 18.09 -12.63
CA ASN A 363 22.26 16.70 -12.63
C ASN A 363 21.09 15.71 -12.36
N GLY A 364 20.19 16.06 -11.44
CA GLY A 364 19.00 15.27 -11.14
C GLY A 364 18.05 15.17 -12.35
N ARG A 365 17.79 16.30 -13.01
CA ARG A 365 16.96 16.38 -14.23
C ARG A 365 17.55 15.58 -15.39
N MET A 366 18.84 15.74 -15.64
CA MET A 366 19.55 14.97 -16.67
C MET A 366 19.45 13.46 -16.39
N LYS A 367 19.68 13.01 -15.15
CA LYS A 367 19.52 11.59 -14.78
C LYS A 367 18.09 11.08 -14.96
N ALA A 368 17.09 11.91 -14.68
CA ALA A 368 15.69 11.55 -14.85
C ALA A 368 15.33 11.36 -16.33
N HIS A 369 15.74 12.31 -17.19
CA HIS A 369 15.61 12.16 -18.65
C HIS A 369 16.32 10.91 -19.15
N LEU A 370 17.57 10.66 -18.72
CA LEU A 370 18.32 9.48 -19.14
C LEU A 370 17.61 8.17 -18.76
N ARG A 371 17.12 8.07 -17.52
CA ARG A 371 16.42 6.86 -17.03
C ARG A 371 15.09 6.64 -17.77
N ARG A 372 14.34 7.71 -18.04
CA ARG A 372 13.10 7.64 -18.81
C ARG A 372 13.37 7.26 -20.27
N GLY A 373 14.36 7.88 -20.90
CA GLY A 373 14.78 7.57 -22.26
C GLY A 373 15.29 6.13 -22.41
N THR A 374 16.06 5.63 -21.44
CA THR A 374 16.49 4.22 -21.40
C THR A 374 15.29 3.27 -21.28
N ALA A 375 14.30 3.59 -20.45
CA ALA A 375 13.09 2.78 -20.33
C ALA A 375 12.29 2.75 -21.63
N PHE A 376 12.14 3.90 -22.32
CA PHE A 376 11.49 3.98 -23.62
C PHE A 376 12.22 3.16 -24.69
N CYS A 377 13.55 3.25 -24.77
CA CYS A 377 14.33 2.46 -25.71
C CYS A 377 14.21 0.95 -25.45
N GLN A 378 14.11 0.52 -24.18
CA GLN A 378 13.87 -0.88 -23.83
C GLN A 378 12.44 -1.35 -24.15
N LEU A 379 11.49 -0.42 -24.31
CA LEU A 379 10.14 -0.68 -24.81
C LEU A 379 10.02 -0.52 -26.33
N GLU A 380 11.15 -0.36 -27.04
CA GLU A 380 11.20 -0.12 -28.50
C GLU A 380 10.55 1.20 -28.95
N LEU A 381 10.29 2.11 -28.02
CA LEU A 381 9.81 3.48 -28.26
C LEU A 381 11.01 4.42 -28.46
N TYR A 382 11.75 4.22 -29.55
CA TYR A 382 13.02 4.90 -29.80
C TYR A 382 12.88 6.40 -30.05
N VAL A 383 11.75 6.87 -30.60
CA VAL A 383 11.53 8.30 -30.91
C VAL A 383 11.38 9.09 -29.62
N GLU A 384 10.54 8.63 -28.70
CA GLU A 384 10.35 9.20 -27.37
C GLU A 384 11.63 9.09 -26.54
N GLY A 385 12.32 7.96 -26.66
CA GLY A 385 13.64 7.76 -26.07
C GLY A 385 14.63 8.83 -26.51
N LEU A 386 14.77 9.05 -27.82
CA LEU A 386 15.71 10.03 -28.39
C LEU A 386 15.41 11.46 -27.90
N GLN A 387 14.13 11.84 -27.79
CA GLN A 387 13.73 13.15 -27.26
C GLN A 387 14.24 13.37 -25.83
N ASP A 388 14.17 12.33 -24.98
CA ASP A 388 14.69 12.38 -23.62
C ASP A 388 16.22 12.45 -23.58
N TYR A 389 16.92 11.71 -24.45
CA TYR A 389 18.38 11.82 -24.58
C TYR A 389 18.82 13.21 -25.05
N GLU A 390 18.11 13.80 -26.01
CA GLU A 390 18.37 15.17 -26.47
C GLU A 390 18.08 16.21 -25.39
N ALA A 391 17.03 16.01 -24.58
CA ALA A 391 16.77 16.84 -23.41
C ALA A 391 17.89 16.72 -22.35
N ALA A 392 18.45 15.53 -22.14
CA ALA A 392 19.60 15.32 -21.26
C ALA A 392 20.86 16.03 -21.80
N LEU A 393 21.13 15.94 -23.11
CA LEU A 393 22.27 16.61 -23.76
C LEU A 393 22.16 18.15 -23.75
N LYS A 394 20.95 18.70 -23.74
CA LYS A 394 20.75 20.14 -23.54
C LYS A 394 21.16 20.61 -22.14
N ILE A 395 21.11 19.73 -21.14
CA ILE A 395 21.49 20.03 -19.76
C ILE A 395 23.00 19.84 -19.56
N ASP A 396 23.55 18.71 -20.03
CA ASP A 396 24.98 18.42 -19.99
C ASP A 396 25.50 18.03 -21.39
N PRO A 397 25.92 19.01 -22.20
CA PRO A 397 26.41 18.76 -23.55
C PRO A 397 27.75 18.00 -23.59
N SER A 398 28.51 17.98 -22.49
CA SER A 398 29.87 17.41 -22.47
C SER A 398 29.88 15.90 -22.26
N ASN A 399 28.72 15.28 -22.03
CA ASN A 399 28.65 13.87 -21.66
C ASN A 399 28.73 12.95 -22.87
N GLU A 400 29.94 12.48 -23.18
CA GLU A 400 30.22 11.56 -24.31
C GLU A 400 29.38 10.27 -24.27
N VAL A 401 29.06 9.75 -23.09
CA VAL A 401 28.27 8.52 -22.96
C VAL A 401 26.85 8.73 -23.49
N VAL A 402 26.23 9.84 -23.09
CA VAL A 402 24.87 10.19 -23.52
C VAL A 402 24.83 10.52 -25.01
N GLN A 403 25.89 11.15 -25.55
CA GLN A 403 26.03 11.41 -26.99
C GLN A 403 26.09 10.10 -27.78
N ASN A 404 26.98 9.18 -27.40
CA ASN A 404 27.12 7.87 -28.04
C ASN A 404 25.82 7.07 -28.00
N ASP A 405 25.10 7.09 -26.86
CA ASP A 405 23.82 6.38 -26.74
C ASP A 405 22.72 7.04 -27.59
N ALA A 406 22.69 8.37 -27.69
CA ALA A 406 21.78 9.08 -28.59
C ALA A 406 22.07 8.76 -30.07
N GLU A 407 23.34 8.67 -30.46
CA GLU A 407 23.75 8.28 -31.81
C GLU A 407 23.34 6.85 -32.15
N LYS A 408 23.53 5.89 -31.23
CA LYS A 408 23.01 4.52 -31.41
C LYS A 408 21.51 4.51 -31.64
N ILE A 409 20.75 5.28 -30.85
CA ILE A 409 19.29 5.36 -31.00
C ILE A 409 18.93 5.97 -32.38
N ARG A 410 19.66 6.99 -32.84
CA ARG A 410 19.47 7.55 -34.20
C ARG A 410 19.74 6.54 -35.29
N ASN A 411 20.79 5.74 -35.17
CA ASN A 411 21.14 4.68 -36.12
C ASN A 411 20.06 3.58 -36.17
N ILE A 412 19.51 3.19 -35.02
CA ILE A 412 18.38 2.25 -34.93
C ILE A 412 17.16 2.82 -35.67
N ILE A 413 16.81 4.10 -35.42
CA ILE A 413 15.68 4.77 -36.09
C ILE A 413 15.89 4.86 -37.60
N GLN A 414 17.12 5.14 -38.06
CA GLN A 414 17.48 5.21 -39.47
C GLN A 414 17.63 3.83 -40.14
N GLY A 415 17.60 2.75 -39.37
CA GLY A 415 17.73 1.37 -39.85
C GLY A 415 19.14 0.99 -40.30
N THR A 416 20.17 1.72 -39.89
CA THR A 416 21.57 1.48 -40.32
C THR A 416 22.22 0.30 -39.59
N ASP A 417 21.68 -0.11 -38.43
CA ASP A 417 22.27 -1.14 -37.56
C ASP A 417 21.94 -2.59 -37.95
N LEU A 418 21.09 -2.83 -38.96
CA LEU A 418 20.72 -4.18 -39.42
C LEU A 418 21.73 -4.81 -40.40
N LYS A 419 22.94 -4.24 -40.55
CA LYS A 419 24.03 -4.82 -41.35
C LYS A 419 25.16 -5.29 -40.44
N SER A 420 25.00 -6.45 -39.81
CA SER A 420 26.10 -7.25 -39.24
C SER A 420 25.72 -8.72 -39.23
#